data_AF-A0A852HRA7-F1
#
_entry.id   AF-A0A852HRA7-F1
#
_cell.length_a   1.000
_cell.length_b   1.000
_cell.length_c   1.000
_cell.angle_alpha   90.00
_cell.angle_beta   90.00
_cell.angle_gamma   90.00
#
_symmetry.space_group_name_H-M   'P 1'
#
loop_
_entity.id
_entity.type
_entity.pdbx_description
1 polymer ?
#
loop_
_entity_poly.entity_id
_entity_poly.type
_entity_poly.pdbx_seq_one_letter_code
_entity_poly.pdbx_strand_id
1 'polypeptide(L)'
;NDPKLPDLHGNGPEPPASPPRRRRSPPGAARPCKETFTVFYHESDADTATATAPPWMENPYVKVDTVAAEHLARPGGGRGARVNRKVLRLGPLSRAGFYLA
;
A
#
# COMPACT_ATOMS: atom_id res chain seq x y z
N ASN A 1 -40.19 -57.69 6.55
CA ASN A 1 -39.50 -56.96 7.64
C ASN A 1 -38.11 -56.58 7.14
N ASP A 2 -38.04 -55.50 6.38
CA ASP A 2 -36.80 -54.88 5.92
C ASP A 2 -36.06 -54.20 7.09
N PRO A 3 -34.74 -54.37 7.25
CA PRO A 3 -33.95 -53.51 8.11
C PRO A 3 -33.69 -52.16 7.41
N LYS A 4 -34.29 -51.11 7.96
CA LYS A 4 -34.11 -49.71 7.57
C LYS A 4 -32.66 -49.26 7.78
N LEU A 5 -32.03 -48.71 6.73
CA LEU A 5 -30.73 -48.04 6.78
C LEU A 5 -30.85 -46.71 7.56
N PRO A 6 -29.92 -46.33 8.46
CA PRO A 6 -29.97 -45.02 9.09
C PRO A 6 -29.43 -43.91 8.17
N ASP A 7 -30.19 -42.80 8.14
CA ASP A 7 -29.91 -41.56 7.42
C ASP A 7 -28.59 -40.90 7.85
N LEU A 8 -27.69 -40.62 6.88
CA LEU A 8 -26.51 -39.78 7.08
C LEU A 8 -26.88 -38.30 6.88
N HIS A 9 -27.46 -37.66 7.90
CA HIS A 9 -27.50 -36.20 8.01
C HIS A 9 -26.93 -35.77 9.36
N GLY A 10 -25.60 -35.77 9.45
CA GLY A 10 -24.87 -35.17 10.57
C GLY A 10 -24.51 -33.72 10.26
N ASN A 11 -25.33 -32.79 10.76
CA ASN A 11 -24.94 -31.38 10.90
C ASN A 11 -23.89 -31.28 12.02
N GLY A 12 -22.60 -31.34 11.67
CA GLY A 12 -21.50 -31.04 12.58
C GLY A 12 -21.20 -29.54 12.62
N PRO A 13 -20.72 -28.98 13.75
CA PRO A 13 -20.37 -27.57 13.84
C PRO A 13 -19.20 -27.23 12.91
N GLU A 14 -19.38 -26.19 12.10
CA GLU A 14 -18.37 -25.63 11.20
C GLU A 14 -17.10 -25.25 11.99
N PRO A 15 -15.89 -25.69 11.58
CA PRO A 15 -14.67 -25.32 12.27
C PRO A 15 -14.43 -23.80 12.12
N PRO A 16 -13.91 -23.11 13.16
CA PRO A 16 -13.71 -21.67 13.09
C PRO A 16 -12.78 -21.31 11.94
N ALA A 17 -13.20 -20.33 11.14
CA ALA A 17 -12.41 -19.76 10.05
C ALA A 17 -10.99 -19.44 10.54
N SER A 18 -10.00 -20.06 9.90
CA SER A 18 -8.59 -19.81 10.19
C SER A 18 -8.29 -18.31 10.04
N PRO A 19 -7.57 -17.67 10.99
CA PRO A 19 -7.20 -16.27 10.84
C PRO A 19 -6.35 -16.08 9.57
N PRO A 20 -6.43 -14.90 8.91
CA PRO A 20 -5.62 -14.63 7.73
C PRO A 20 -4.15 -14.80 8.09
N ARG A 21 -3.46 -15.68 7.36
CA ARG A 21 -2.03 -15.96 7.57
C ARG A 21 -1.25 -14.65 7.46
N ARG A 22 -0.76 -14.13 8.60
CA ARG A 22 0.21 -13.04 8.62
C ARG A 22 1.42 -13.46 7.78
N ARG A 23 1.86 -12.62 6.84
CA ARG A 23 3.12 -12.81 6.13
C ARG A 23 4.24 -12.95 7.16
N ARG A 24 4.86 -14.13 7.24
CA ARG A 24 6.12 -14.33 7.94
C ARG A 24 7.23 -14.26 6.89
N SER A 25 8.08 -13.26 6.99
CA SER A 25 9.27 -13.15 6.14
C SER A 25 10.24 -14.32 6.42
N PRO A 26 10.97 -14.83 5.41
CA PRO A 26 12.00 -15.86 5.62
C PRO A 26 13.15 -15.34 6.52
N PRO A 27 13.83 -16.22 7.28
CA PRO A 27 14.94 -15.82 8.14
C PRO A 27 16.17 -15.53 7.25
N GLY A 28 16.56 -14.25 7.17
CA GLY A 28 17.70 -13.80 6.36
C GLY A 28 17.49 -12.40 5.79
N ALA A 29 17.49 -11.40 6.67
CA ALA A 29 17.58 -9.96 6.38
C ALA A 29 16.74 -9.41 5.20
N ALA A 30 15.55 -9.95 4.93
CA ALA A 30 14.59 -9.28 4.08
C ALA A 30 14.06 -8.05 4.83
N ARG A 31 14.48 -6.85 4.42
CA ARG A 31 13.87 -5.59 4.90
C ARG A 31 12.35 -5.76 4.86
N PRO A 32 11.61 -5.28 5.89
CA PRO A 32 10.16 -5.35 5.85
C PRO A 32 9.67 -4.70 4.56
N CYS A 33 8.87 -5.43 3.79
CA CYS A 33 8.29 -4.91 2.56
C CYS A 33 7.48 -3.66 2.93
N LYS A 34 7.86 -2.52 2.36
CA LYS A 34 7.16 -1.25 2.58
C LYS A 34 6.20 -1.05 1.43
N GLU A 35 4.91 -1.00 1.74
CA GLU A 35 3.80 -0.90 0.77
C GLU A 35 3.27 0.55 0.70
N THR A 36 4.13 1.52 1.04
CA THR A 36 3.81 2.94 1.12
C THR A 36 4.91 3.77 0.50
N PHE A 37 4.56 4.87 -0.18
CA PHE A 37 5.49 5.92 -0.58
C PHE A 37 5.13 7.23 0.13
N THR A 38 6.07 8.18 0.20
CA THR A 38 5.80 9.51 0.75
C THR A 38 5.86 10.51 -0.39
N VAL A 39 4.94 11.47 -0.40
CA VAL A 39 4.91 12.57 -1.36
C VAL A 39 5.40 13.83 -0.66
N PHE A 40 6.27 14.58 -1.33
CA PHE A 40 6.76 15.88 -0.90
C PHE A 40 6.58 16.93 -1.99
N TYR A 41 6.61 18.21 -1.62
CA TYR A 41 6.68 19.33 -2.57
C TYR A 41 7.74 20.36 -2.18
N HIS A 42 8.25 21.09 -3.16
CA HIS A 42 9.14 22.25 -2.95
C HIS A 42 8.74 23.39 -3.88
N GLU A 43 8.43 24.56 -3.31
CA GLU A 43 8.08 25.76 -4.07
C GLU A 43 9.32 26.50 -4.58
N SER A 44 9.27 26.97 -5.84
CA SER A 44 10.34 27.77 -6.46
C SER A 44 9.74 28.88 -7.33
N ASP A 45 10.45 30.00 -7.43
CA ASP A 45 10.05 31.11 -8.30
C ASP A 45 10.52 30.94 -9.75
N ALA A 46 11.37 29.96 -10.02
CA ALA A 46 11.88 29.63 -11.36
C ALA A 46 12.25 28.14 -11.46
N ASP A 47 12.48 27.65 -12.68
CA ASP A 47 12.97 26.29 -12.91
C ASP A 47 14.46 26.17 -12.58
N THR A 48 14.77 25.89 -11.31
CA THR A 48 16.13 25.91 -10.75
C THR A 48 16.62 24.55 -10.27
N ALA A 49 15.83 23.48 -10.43
CA ALA A 49 16.21 22.14 -10.00
C ALA A 49 17.42 21.63 -10.79
N THR A 50 18.33 20.97 -10.09
CA THR A 50 19.49 20.29 -10.65
C THR A 50 19.54 18.85 -10.14
N ALA A 51 20.53 18.07 -10.56
CA ALA A 51 20.71 16.70 -10.07
C ALA A 51 20.87 16.61 -8.53
N THR A 52 21.34 17.68 -7.88
CA THR A 52 21.65 17.70 -6.44
C THR A 52 20.91 18.79 -5.65
N ALA A 53 20.22 19.72 -6.32
CA ALA A 53 19.48 20.80 -5.67
C ALA A 53 18.02 20.84 -6.16
N PRO A 54 17.03 21.08 -5.28
CA PRO A 54 17.16 21.14 -3.82
C PRO A 54 17.63 19.80 -3.23
N PRO A 55 18.31 19.78 -2.07
CA PRO A 55 18.78 18.53 -1.46
C PRO A 55 17.66 17.48 -1.31
N TRP A 56 17.96 16.23 -1.64
CA TRP A 56 17.02 15.10 -1.61
C TRP A 56 16.69 14.62 -0.18
N MET A 57 16.07 15.50 0.61
CA MET A 57 15.72 15.25 2.00
C MET A 57 14.54 16.13 2.44
N GLU A 58 13.92 15.76 3.56
CA GLU A 58 12.94 16.62 4.24
C GLU A 58 13.63 17.90 4.71
N ASN A 59 13.03 19.06 4.40
CA ASN A 59 13.67 20.38 4.41
C ASN A 59 14.87 20.48 3.41
N PRO A 60 14.67 21.04 2.20
CA PRO A 60 13.67 22.06 1.88
C PRO A 60 12.38 21.52 1.26
N TYR A 61 12.25 20.20 1.10
CA TYR A 61 11.00 19.57 0.70
C TYR A 61 10.04 19.50 1.88
N VAL A 62 8.79 19.91 1.65
CA VAL A 62 7.69 19.83 2.62
C VAL A 62 6.92 18.53 2.39
N LYS A 63 6.78 17.73 3.44
CA LYS A 63 6.04 16.47 3.39
C LYS A 63 4.53 16.73 3.24
N VAL A 64 3.92 16.06 2.26
CA VAL A 64 2.47 16.13 2.00
C VAL A 64 1.74 15.02 2.74
N ASP A 65 2.04 13.77 2.41
CA ASP A 65 1.41 12.59 2.99
C ASP A 65 2.28 11.35 2.77
N THR A 66 2.10 10.32 3.59
CA THR A 66 2.61 8.98 3.35
C THR A 66 1.47 8.12 2.79
N VAL A 67 1.49 7.89 1.49
CA VAL A 67 0.46 7.20 0.73
C VAL A 67 0.68 5.69 0.75
N ALA A 68 -0.32 4.98 1.24
CA ALA A 68 -0.41 3.52 1.15
C ALA A 68 -1.26 3.10 -0.05
N ALA A 69 -1.02 1.89 -0.56
CA ALA A 69 -1.93 1.25 -1.51
C ALA A 69 -3.14 0.65 -0.77
N GLU A 70 -4.34 0.88 -1.29
CA GLU A 70 -5.57 0.24 -0.81
C GLU A 70 -5.67 -1.20 -1.32
N HIS A 71 -5.28 -1.41 -2.58
CA HIS A 71 -5.27 -2.69 -3.26
C HIS A 71 -3.83 -3.12 -3.54
N LEU A 72 -3.40 -4.17 -2.84
CA LEU A 72 -2.09 -4.78 -3.06
C LEU A 72 -2.15 -5.80 -4.20
N ALA A 73 -1.19 -5.71 -5.12
CA ALA A 73 -1.03 -6.73 -6.15
C ALA A 73 -0.63 -8.07 -5.50
N ARG A 74 -1.34 -9.15 -5.85
CA ARG A 74 -1.00 -10.49 -5.36
C ARG A 74 0.23 -11.02 -6.13
N PRO A 75 1.23 -11.62 -5.44
CA PRO A 75 2.33 -12.31 -6.10
C PRO A 75 1.78 -13.41 -7.00
N GLY A 76 2.29 -13.52 -8.24
CA GLY A 76 1.82 -14.51 -9.22
C GLY A 76 0.90 -13.95 -10.31
N GLY A 77 0.75 -12.63 -10.41
CA GLY A 77 0.23 -11.98 -11.63
C GLY A 77 -1.21 -12.37 -11.99
N GLY A 78 -2.05 -12.63 -10.99
CA GLY A 78 -3.45 -12.94 -11.22
C GLY A 78 -4.18 -11.79 -11.92
N ARG A 79 -4.99 -12.11 -12.94
CA ARG A 79 -5.93 -11.18 -13.60
C ARG A 79 -6.79 -10.51 -12.51
N GLY A 80 -6.53 -9.23 -12.24
CA GLY A 80 -7.21 -8.50 -11.15
C GLY A 80 -6.38 -7.43 -10.42
N ALA A 81 -5.20 -7.03 -10.93
CA ALA A 81 -4.50 -5.88 -10.39
C ALA A 81 -5.38 -4.62 -10.52
N ARG A 82 -5.66 -3.96 -9.39
CA ARG A 82 -6.44 -2.73 -9.32
C ARG A 82 -5.50 -1.54 -9.19
N VAL A 83 -5.79 -0.46 -9.92
CA VAL A 83 -5.05 0.79 -9.81
C VAL A 83 -5.49 1.50 -8.53
N ASN A 84 -4.51 1.93 -7.72
CA ASN A 84 -4.76 2.76 -6.55
C ASN A 84 -4.76 4.23 -6.96
N ARG A 85 -5.70 5.02 -6.42
CA ARG A 85 -5.79 6.47 -6.65
C ARG A 85 -5.87 7.20 -5.33
N LYS A 86 -5.03 8.22 -5.15
CA LYS A 86 -5.06 9.13 -4.01
C LYS A 86 -5.14 10.57 -4.53
N VAL A 87 -5.97 11.39 -3.92
CA VAL A 87 -6.03 12.84 -4.16
C VAL A 87 -5.43 13.51 -2.94
N LEU A 88 -4.41 14.36 -3.17
CA LEU A 88 -3.72 15.12 -2.13
C LEU A 88 -3.93 16.61 -2.40
N ARG A 89 -4.02 17.40 -1.32
CA ARG A 89 -4.10 18.87 -1.40
C ARG A 89 -2.76 19.46 -0.99
N LEU A 90 -2.25 20.40 -1.77
CA LEU A 90 -0.99 21.11 -1.53
C LEU A 90 -1.31 22.57 -1.20
N GLY A 91 -0.60 23.15 -0.22
CA GLY A 91 -0.60 24.59 0.02
C GLY A 91 -1.24 25.06 1.33
N PRO A 92 -1.38 26.39 1.51
CA PRO A 92 -1.36 27.42 0.47
C PRO A 92 0.01 27.58 -0.22
N LEU A 93 -0.01 27.73 -1.55
CA LEU A 93 1.17 28.00 -2.37
C LEU A 93 1.29 29.51 -2.60
N SER A 94 2.52 30.02 -2.64
CA SER A 94 2.84 31.44 -2.72
C SER A 94 3.91 31.80 -3.75
N ARG A 95 4.72 30.84 -4.21
CA ARG A 95 5.75 31.06 -5.24
C ARG A 95 5.21 30.83 -6.65
N ALA A 96 6.05 31.15 -7.66
CA ALA A 96 5.66 31.01 -9.06
C ALA A 96 5.36 29.56 -9.51
N GLY A 97 5.98 28.56 -8.87
CA GLY A 97 5.79 27.14 -9.19
C GLY A 97 6.28 26.20 -8.09
N PHE A 98 6.24 24.89 -8.37
CA PHE A 98 6.68 23.86 -7.42
C PHE A 98 7.11 22.57 -8.12
N TYR A 99 7.90 21.76 -7.41
CA TYR A 99 8.28 20.40 -7.77
C TYR A 99 7.60 19.39 -6.83
N LEU A 100 7.36 18.17 -7.31
CA LEU A 100 6.92 17.02 -6.52
C LEU A 100 8.01 15.96 -6.47
N ALA A 101 8.15 15.30 -5.31
CA ALA A 101 9.09 14.20 -5.07
C ALA A 101 8.43 13.04 -4.32
#